data_AF-A0A7W1CYM7-F1
#
_entry.id   AF-A0A7W1CYM7-F1
#
_cell.length_a   1.000
_cell.length_b   1.000
_cell.length_c   1.000
_cell.angle_alpha   90.00
_cell.angle_beta   90.00
_cell.angle_gamma   90.00
#
_symmetry.space_group_name_H-M   'P 1'
#
loop_
_entity.id
_entity.type
_entity.pdbx_description
1 polymer ?
#
loop_
_entity_poly.entity_id
_entity_poly.type
_entity_poly.pdbx_seq_one_letter_code
_entity_poly.pdbx_strand_id
1 'polypeptide(L)'
;MSPKTATLPPTEGAMWRKLLAKVHPDSAGDHELFIWAMNVRDVVCHGGHAAATATTPPPRQQEHRTTPDAVPFDRYADFDELTRRAVALADEVPAVFGVVLRLLSDCRIAYTGSEEKQQRKGATYKQLAAIGHAVGMSKQERTQWYRIAEQIPLSVRHAGHILGKLRGGD
;
A
#
# COMPACT_ATOMS: atom_id res chain seq x y z
N MET A 1 52.29 1.99 1.83
CA MET A 1 51.36 3.11 1.48
C MET A 1 49.98 2.52 1.28
N SER A 2 49.10 2.66 2.27
CA SER A 2 47.73 2.13 2.17
C SER A 2 46.94 2.88 1.10
N PRO A 3 46.18 2.20 0.23
CA PRO A 3 45.46 2.87 -0.84
C PRO A 3 44.40 3.81 -0.23
N LYS A 4 44.55 5.11 -0.50
CA LYS A 4 43.53 6.10 -0.16
C LYS A 4 42.25 5.70 -0.89
N THR A 5 41.24 5.27 -0.13
CA THR A 5 39.94 4.95 -0.69
C THR A 5 39.41 6.21 -1.39
N ALA A 6 39.22 6.14 -2.70
CA ALA A 6 38.64 7.24 -3.45
C ALA A 6 37.22 7.50 -2.94
N THR A 7 37.06 8.58 -2.17
CA THR A 7 35.75 9.03 -1.72
C THR A 7 35.04 9.61 -2.93
N LEU A 8 33.99 8.92 -3.38
CA LEU A 8 33.13 9.39 -4.46
C LEU A 8 32.51 10.75 -4.07
N PRO A 9 32.16 11.62 -5.04
CA PRO A 9 31.54 12.90 -4.73
C PRO A 9 30.23 12.72 -3.94
N PRO A 10 29.88 13.65 -3.05
CA PRO A 10 28.67 13.55 -2.24
C PRO A 10 27.37 13.74 -3.04
N THR A 11 27.45 14.06 -4.33
CA THR A 11 26.29 14.02 -5.24
C THR A 11 26.02 12.62 -5.80
N GLU A 12 26.99 11.70 -5.68
CA GLU A 12 26.91 10.36 -6.25
C GLU A 12 26.23 9.36 -5.32
N GLY A 13 25.20 8.67 -5.82
CA GLY A 13 24.44 7.69 -5.03
C GLY A 13 25.28 6.50 -4.54
N ALA A 14 26.38 6.16 -5.24
CA ALA A 14 27.28 5.09 -4.83
C ALA A 14 28.12 5.45 -3.59
N MET A 15 28.38 6.73 -3.33
CA MET A 15 29.01 7.20 -2.10
C MET A 15 28.08 6.97 -0.91
N TRP A 16 26.85 7.46 -1.03
CA TRP A 16 25.84 7.35 0.01
C TRP A 16 25.46 5.91 0.33
N ARG A 17 25.40 5.04 -0.68
CA ARG A 17 25.17 3.60 -0.45
C ARG A 17 26.24 2.98 0.47
N LYS A 18 27.52 3.34 0.27
CA LYS A 18 28.63 2.86 1.11
C LYS A 18 28.58 3.47 2.51
N LEU A 19 28.26 4.75 2.62
CA LEU A 19 28.14 5.44 3.91
C LEU A 19 26.97 4.86 4.73
N LEU A 20 25.78 4.79 4.13
CA LEU A 20 24.56 4.30 4.78
C LEU A 20 24.67 2.84 5.21
N ALA A 21 25.33 1.98 4.42
CA ALA A 21 25.59 0.60 4.82
C ALA A 21 26.48 0.50 6.08
N LYS A 22 27.39 1.46 6.28
CA LYS A 22 28.28 1.49 7.47
C LYS A 22 27.62 2.08 8.69
N VAL A 23 26.77 3.10 8.53
CA VAL A 23 26.05 3.72 9.65
C VAL A 23 24.74 3.01 9.98
N HIS A 24 24.37 1.97 9.21
CA HIS A 24 23.14 1.21 9.45
C HIS A 24 23.14 0.56 10.85
N PRO A 25 22.03 0.63 11.60
CA PRO A 25 21.94 0.05 12.94
C PRO A 25 22.20 -1.47 12.97
N ASP A 26 21.79 -2.20 11.92
CA ASP A 26 22.07 -3.64 11.79
C ASP A 26 23.57 -3.96 11.59
N SER A 27 24.40 -2.96 11.31
CA SER A 27 25.87 -3.07 11.25
C SER A 27 26.54 -2.59 12.55
N ALA A 28 25.80 -2.52 13.67
CA ALA A 28 26.18 -1.86 14.92
C ALA A 28 26.41 -0.34 14.78
N GLY A 29 25.81 0.28 13.76
CA GLY A 29 25.82 1.73 13.57
C GLY A 29 24.83 2.45 14.49
N ASP A 30 25.02 3.76 14.64
CA ASP A 30 24.13 4.59 15.44
C ASP A 30 22.86 4.97 14.65
N HIS A 31 21.69 4.78 15.27
CA HIS A 31 20.39 4.98 14.61
C HIS A 31 20.14 6.45 14.25
N GLU A 32 20.53 7.38 15.13
CA GLU A 32 20.38 8.82 14.90
C GLU A 32 21.33 9.30 13.79
N LEU A 33 22.56 8.80 13.77
CA LEU A 33 23.54 9.05 12.72
C LEU A 33 23.05 8.54 11.36
N PHE A 34 22.36 7.39 11.33
CA PHE A 34 21.74 6.86 10.11
C PHE A 34 20.63 7.78 9.58
N ILE A 35 19.72 8.23 10.45
CA ILE A 35 18.64 9.17 10.09
C ILE A 35 19.21 10.49 9.59
N TRP A 36 20.19 11.05 10.30
CA TRP A 36 20.87 12.28 9.90
C TRP A 36 21.52 12.14 8.52
N ALA A 37 22.25 11.04 8.27
CA ALA A 37 22.91 10.81 6.98
C ALA A 37 21.92 10.67 5.81
N MET A 38 20.75 10.04 6.05
CA MET A 38 19.67 9.96 5.06
C MET A 38 19.10 11.33 4.70
N ASN A 39 18.89 12.20 5.68
CA ASN A 39 18.38 13.56 5.45
C ASN A 39 19.39 14.43 4.70
N VAL A 40 20.68 14.33 5.06
CA VAL A 40 21.74 15.08 4.36
C VAL A 40 21.86 14.61 2.91
N ARG A 41 21.77 13.30 2.63
CA ARG A 41 21.74 12.77 1.26
C ARG A 41 20.64 13.42 0.44
N ASP A 42 19.45 13.54 0.99
CA ASP A 42 18.30 14.05 0.25
C ASP A 42 18.50 15.52 -0.15
N VAL A 43 19.03 16.33 0.77
CA VAL A 43 19.40 17.72 0.50
C VAL A 43 20.49 17.81 -0.56
N VAL A 44 21.55 16.99 -0.46
CA VAL A 44 22.73 17.08 -1.34
C VAL A 44 22.46 16.49 -2.74
N CYS A 45 21.69 15.41 -2.84
CA CYS A 45 21.41 14.73 -4.11
C CYS A 45 20.17 15.27 -4.83
N HIS A 46 19.17 15.78 -4.10
CA HIS A 46 17.88 16.17 -4.68
C HIS A 46 17.51 17.65 -4.44
N GLY A 47 18.37 18.42 -3.76
CA GLY A 47 18.29 19.89 -3.71
C GLY A 47 17.10 20.47 -2.92
N GLY A 48 16.41 19.67 -2.10
CA GLY A 48 15.22 20.12 -1.37
C GLY A 48 15.47 20.42 0.11
N HIS A 49 15.34 21.69 0.51
CA HIS A 49 15.11 22.06 1.90
C HIS A 49 13.60 22.00 2.19
N ALA A 50 13.13 20.99 2.91
CA ALA A 50 11.84 21.03 3.58
C ALA A 50 12.08 21.12 5.09
N ALA A 51 12.03 22.34 5.61
CA ALA A 51 11.96 22.60 7.04
C ALA A 51 10.61 22.09 7.57
N ALA A 52 10.63 21.19 8.56
CA ALA A 52 9.49 20.97 9.44
C ALA A 52 9.97 20.43 10.79
N THR A 53 9.73 21.25 11.81
CA THR A 53 9.97 21.03 13.24
C THR A 53 9.11 19.89 13.82
N ALA A 54 9.77 19.04 14.61
CA ALA A 54 9.30 18.26 15.78
C ALA A 54 7.87 17.66 15.80
N THR A 55 7.79 16.32 15.75
CA THR A 55 7.40 15.40 16.86
C THR A 55 7.05 14.00 16.27
N THR A 56 7.93 13.01 16.45
CA THR A 56 7.74 11.54 16.60
C THR A 56 6.70 10.77 15.71
N PRO A 57 6.98 9.53 15.25
CA PRO A 57 7.88 9.12 14.17
C PRO A 57 7.12 8.40 13.01
N PRO A 58 7.45 8.57 11.71
CA PRO A 58 6.94 7.62 10.72
C PRO A 58 7.86 6.37 10.69
N PRO A 59 7.28 5.16 10.80
CA PRO A 59 8.04 3.93 10.78
C PRO A 59 8.54 3.62 9.37
N ARG A 60 9.75 3.08 9.31
CA ARG A 60 10.27 2.14 8.29
C ARG A 60 9.96 2.54 6.84
N GLN A 61 10.93 3.21 6.21
CA GLN A 61 11.07 3.16 4.75
C GLN A 61 11.45 1.74 4.34
N GLN A 62 10.44 0.87 4.26
CA GLN A 62 10.47 -0.23 3.30
C GLN A 62 10.58 0.41 1.92
N GLU A 63 11.59 -0.02 1.19
CA GLU A 63 11.84 0.31 -0.20
C GLU A 63 10.51 0.28 -0.99
N HIS A 64 10.00 1.47 -1.34
CA HIS A 64 8.90 1.57 -2.30
C HIS A 64 9.42 1.12 -3.67
N ARG A 65 9.37 -0.18 -3.92
CA ARG A 65 8.83 -0.63 -5.20
C ARG A 65 7.47 0.07 -5.32
N THR A 66 7.34 1.04 -6.21
CA THR A 66 6.06 1.66 -6.53
C THR A 66 5.20 0.65 -7.26
N THR A 67 4.73 -0.38 -6.55
CA THR A 67 3.47 -1.01 -6.89
C THR A 67 2.41 0.08 -6.80
N PRO A 68 1.50 0.21 -7.78
CA PRO A 68 0.36 1.10 -7.65
C PRO A 68 -0.30 0.89 -6.28
N ASP A 69 -0.64 1.95 -5.55
CA ASP A 69 -1.22 1.84 -4.20
C ASP A 69 -2.66 1.25 -4.23
N ALA A 70 -3.18 0.98 -5.44
CA ALA A 70 -4.52 0.48 -5.67
C ALA A 70 -4.59 -0.56 -6.79
N VAL A 71 -5.65 -1.36 -6.71
CA VAL A 71 -6.08 -2.30 -7.75
C VAL A 71 -6.14 -1.57 -9.11
N PRO A 72 -5.53 -2.11 -10.17
CA PRO A 72 -5.71 -1.59 -11.53
C PRO A 72 -7.20 -1.55 -11.90
N PHE A 73 -7.69 -0.39 -12.29
CA PHE A 73 -9.13 -0.16 -12.43
C PHE A 73 -9.44 0.71 -13.64
N ASP A 74 -10.40 0.27 -14.45
CA ASP A 74 -10.97 1.09 -15.52
C ASP A 74 -12.07 1.99 -14.96
N ARG A 75 -11.89 3.31 -15.03
CA ARG A 75 -12.84 4.32 -14.55
C ARG A 75 -14.21 4.28 -15.25
N TYR A 76 -14.33 3.56 -16.36
CA TYR A 76 -15.55 3.36 -17.13
C TYR A 76 -16.15 1.96 -16.96
N ALA A 77 -15.56 1.11 -16.11
CA ALA A 77 -16.12 -0.19 -15.80
C ALA A 77 -17.53 -0.05 -15.21
N ASP A 78 -18.42 -0.95 -15.62
CA ASP A 78 -19.78 -1.03 -15.09
C ASP A 78 -19.73 -1.54 -13.64
N PHE A 79 -20.14 -0.67 -12.70
CA PHE A 79 -20.09 -0.96 -11.28
C PHE A 79 -21.03 -2.11 -10.87
N ASP A 80 -22.24 -2.17 -11.43
CA ASP A 80 -23.21 -3.20 -11.10
C ASP A 80 -22.77 -4.55 -11.68
N GLU A 81 -22.15 -4.56 -12.87
CA GLU A 81 -21.50 -5.75 -13.43
C GLU A 81 -20.37 -6.25 -12.54
N LEU A 82 -19.45 -5.36 -12.11
CA LEU A 82 -18.35 -5.72 -11.22
C LEU A 82 -18.88 -6.29 -9.90
N THR A 83 -19.91 -5.67 -9.32
CA THR A 83 -20.56 -6.17 -8.10
C THR A 83 -21.16 -7.55 -8.31
N ARG A 84 -21.91 -7.75 -9.39
CA ARG A 84 -22.56 -9.03 -9.69
C ARG A 84 -21.54 -10.14 -9.92
N ARG A 85 -20.47 -9.85 -10.67
CA ARG A 85 -19.37 -10.79 -10.88
C ARG A 85 -18.65 -11.14 -9.58
N ALA A 86 -18.42 -10.16 -8.71
CA ALA A 86 -17.79 -10.38 -7.41
C ALA A 86 -18.64 -11.33 -6.55
N VAL A 87 -19.96 -11.12 -6.51
CA VAL A 87 -20.88 -12.00 -5.77
C VAL A 87 -20.96 -13.39 -6.40
N ALA A 88 -20.99 -13.51 -7.73
CA ALA A 88 -21.00 -14.81 -8.41
C ALA A 88 -19.71 -15.61 -8.16
N LEU A 89 -18.56 -14.94 -8.17
CA LEU A 89 -17.26 -15.56 -7.87
C LEU A 89 -17.21 -16.14 -6.45
N ALA A 90 -18.05 -15.66 -5.53
CA ALA A 90 -18.05 -16.10 -4.14
C ALA A 90 -18.29 -17.61 -3.93
N ASP A 91 -18.93 -18.28 -4.90
CA ASP A 91 -19.16 -19.72 -4.87
C ASP A 91 -18.02 -20.54 -5.50
N GLU A 92 -17.10 -19.88 -6.22
CA GLU A 92 -16.00 -20.50 -6.95
C GLU A 92 -14.65 -20.41 -6.21
N VAL A 93 -14.57 -19.54 -5.19
CA VAL A 93 -13.36 -19.30 -4.41
C VAL A 93 -13.42 -19.97 -3.04
N PRO A 94 -12.27 -20.18 -2.37
CA PRO A 94 -12.26 -20.65 -0.99
C PRO A 94 -13.16 -19.84 -0.06
N ALA A 95 -13.78 -20.52 0.91
CA ALA A 95 -14.86 -19.98 1.75
C ALA A 95 -14.53 -18.64 2.42
N VAL A 96 -13.28 -18.43 2.85
CA VAL A 96 -12.83 -17.17 3.47
C VAL A 96 -13.01 -15.96 2.54
N PHE A 97 -12.78 -16.12 1.24
CA PHE A 97 -13.00 -15.06 0.25
C PHE A 97 -14.47 -14.98 -0.15
N GLY A 98 -15.14 -16.13 -0.26
CA GLY A 98 -16.56 -16.20 -0.60
C GLY A 98 -17.43 -15.43 0.39
N VAL A 99 -17.19 -15.60 1.69
CA VAL A 99 -17.91 -14.83 2.74
C VAL A 99 -17.73 -13.33 2.54
N VAL A 100 -16.51 -12.87 2.26
CA VAL A 100 -16.22 -11.44 2.04
C VAL A 100 -16.93 -10.91 0.79
N LEU A 101 -16.89 -11.65 -0.31
CA LEU A 101 -17.52 -11.24 -1.57
C LEU A 101 -19.05 -11.18 -1.48
N ARG A 102 -19.68 -12.07 -0.72
CA ARG A 102 -21.14 -12.06 -0.49
C ARG A 102 -21.65 -10.80 0.23
N LEU A 103 -20.79 -10.13 1.01
CA LEU A 103 -21.13 -8.85 1.65
C LEU A 103 -21.42 -7.74 0.62
N LEU A 104 -21.07 -7.94 -0.65
CA LEU A 104 -21.38 -7.00 -1.73
C LEU A 104 -22.79 -7.17 -2.32
N SER A 105 -23.58 -8.17 -1.87
CA SER A 105 -24.90 -8.48 -2.43
C SER A 105 -25.90 -7.31 -2.41
N ASP A 106 -25.74 -6.36 -1.49
CA ASP A 106 -26.53 -5.14 -1.37
C ASP A 106 -25.73 -3.86 -1.69
N CYS A 107 -24.51 -3.98 -2.23
CA CYS A 107 -23.70 -2.84 -2.66
C CYS A 107 -24.23 -2.27 -3.98
N ARG A 108 -25.03 -1.20 -3.90
CA ARG A 108 -25.66 -0.59 -5.09
C ARG A 108 -24.83 0.57 -5.65
N ILE A 109 -25.01 0.85 -6.93
CA ILE A 109 -24.44 2.04 -7.58
C ILE A 109 -24.85 3.34 -6.84
N ALA A 110 -23.91 4.27 -6.70
CA ALA A 110 -24.17 5.63 -6.26
C ALA A 110 -24.21 6.58 -7.46
N TYR A 111 -25.23 7.45 -7.49
CA TYR A 111 -25.42 8.41 -8.58
C TYR A 111 -24.77 9.77 -8.33
N THR A 112 -24.48 10.10 -7.06
CA THR A 112 -23.98 11.42 -6.68
C THR A 112 -23.01 11.36 -5.50
N GLY A 113 -22.20 12.40 -5.33
CA GLY A 113 -21.40 12.61 -4.11
C GLY A 113 -20.04 11.93 -4.10
N SER A 114 -19.48 11.76 -2.91
CA SER A 114 -18.16 11.12 -2.71
C SER A 114 -18.16 9.66 -3.12
N GLU A 115 -19.29 8.99 -2.92
CA GLU A 115 -19.50 7.58 -3.26
C GLU A 115 -19.45 7.28 -4.76
N GLU A 116 -20.04 8.16 -5.58
CA GLU A 116 -19.96 8.09 -7.05
C GLU A 116 -18.50 8.20 -7.54
N LYS A 117 -17.68 8.98 -6.85
CA LYS A 117 -16.24 9.07 -7.15
C LYS A 117 -15.47 7.82 -6.70
N GLN A 118 -15.92 7.15 -5.65
CA GLN A 118 -15.27 5.96 -5.09
C GLN A 118 -15.51 4.71 -5.96
N GLN A 119 -16.68 4.58 -6.57
CA GLN A 119 -16.96 3.46 -7.48
C GLN A 119 -16.12 3.47 -8.76
N ARG A 120 -15.58 4.64 -9.15
CA ARG A 120 -14.75 4.80 -10.37
C ARG A 120 -13.25 4.64 -10.13
N LYS A 121 -12.84 4.17 -8.95
CA LYS A 121 -11.45 4.02 -8.54
C LYS A 121 -11.23 2.64 -7.94
N GLY A 122 -10.10 2.01 -8.23
CA GLY A 122 -9.69 0.75 -7.61
C GLY A 122 -9.50 0.89 -6.11
N ALA A 123 -9.86 -0.16 -5.36
CA ALA A 123 -9.60 -0.27 -3.94
C ALA A 123 -8.09 -0.19 -3.67
N THR A 124 -7.71 0.50 -2.60
CA THR A 124 -6.30 0.53 -2.22
C THR A 124 -5.89 -0.80 -1.59
N TYR A 125 -4.64 -1.23 -1.77
CA TYR A 125 -4.16 -2.44 -1.10
C TYR A 125 -4.20 -2.30 0.42
N LYS A 126 -4.12 -1.07 0.95
CA LYS A 126 -4.38 -0.77 2.37
C LYS A 126 -5.81 -1.13 2.79
N GLN A 127 -6.82 -0.80 1.99
CA GLN A 127 -8.20 -1.18 2.28
C GLN A 127 -8.38 -2.70 2.18
N LEU A 128 -7.79 -3.34 1.17
CA LEU A 128 -7.84 -4.80 1.02
C LEU A 128 -7.15 -5.52 2.20
N ALA A 129 -6.02 -4.99 2.67
CA ALA A 129 -5.33 -5.49 3.85
C ALA A 129 -6.21 -5.37 5.10
N ALA A 130 -6.90 -4.23 5.29
CA ALA A 130 -7.80 -4.03 6.40
C ALA A 130 -8.96 -5.05 6.41
N ILE A 131 -9.53 -5.36 5.25
CA ILE A 131 -10.54 -6.43 5.11
C ILE A 131 -9.96 -7.78 5.51
N GLY A 132 -8.80 -8.14 4.95
CA GLY A 132 -8.15 -9.42 5.24
C GLY A 132 -7.82 -9.58 6.73
N HIS A 133 -7.38 -8.51 7.39
CA HIS A 133 -7.17 -8.51 8.84
C HIS A 133 -8.47 -8.67 9.63
N ALA A 134 -9.53 -7.99 9.23
CA ALA A 134 -10.82 -8.05 9.91
C ALA A 134 -11.44 -9.45 9.90
N VAL A 135 -11.20 -10.25 8.85
CA VAL A 135 -11.69 -11.64 8.76
C VAL A 135 -10.63 -12.69 9.10
N GLY A 136 -9.47 -12.29 9.64
CA GLY A 136 -8.44 -13.22 10.11
C GLY A 136 -7.64 -13.94 9.03
N MET A 137 -7.56 -13.41 7.80
CA MET A 137 -6.75 -14.02 6.72
C MET A 137 -5.27 -14.09 7.11
N SER A 138 -4.68 -15.26 6.87
CA SER A 138 -3.24 -15.50 6.89
C SER A 138 -2.51 -14.67 5.82
N LYS A 139 -1.17 -14.66 5.89
CA LYS A 139 -0.35 -13.94 4.90
C LYS A 139 -0.59 -14.47 3.47
N GLN A 140 -0.70 -15.78 3.29
CA GLN A 140 -0.92 -16.40 1.99
C GLN A 140 -2.31 -16.06 1.45
N GLU A 141 -3.33 -16.12 2.29
CA GLU A 141 -4.70 -15.74 1.92
C GLU A 141 -4.80 -14.27 1.54
N ARG A 142 -4.12 -13.36 2.25
CA ARG A 142 -4.08 -11.94 1.85
C ARG A 142 -3.45 -11.73 0.47
N THR A 143 -2.41 -12.50 0.10
CA THR A 143 -1.85 -12.45 -1.25
C THR A 143 -2.86 -12.93 -2.30
N GLN A 144 -3.61 -13.99 -2.02
CA GLN A 144 -4.66 -14.48 -2.91
C GLN A 144 -5.83 -13.50 -3.00
N TRP A 145 -6.19 -12.86 -1.89
CA TRP A 145 -7.22 -11.82 -1.83
C TRP A 145 -6.92 -10.66 -2.76
N TYR A 146 -5.67 -10.20 -2.81
CA TYR A 146 -5.25 -9.15 -3.74
C TYR A 146 -5.44 -9.55 -5.20
N ARG A 147 -5.09 -10.80 -5.55
CA ARG A 147 -5.30 -11.32 -6.91
C ARG A 147 -6.77 -11.43 -7.28
N ILE A 148 -7.62 -11.86 -6.35
CA ILE A 148 -9.08 -11.88 -6.56
C ILE A 148 -9.59 -10.46 -6.81
N ALA A 149 -9.14 -9.50 -6.02
CA ALA A 149 -9.53 -8.10 -6.17
C ALA A 149 -9.02 -7.46 -7.46
N GLU A 150 -7.92 -7.95 -8.04
CA GLU A 150 -7.41 -7.56 -9.36
C GLU A 150 -8.16 -8.24 -10.51
N GLN A 151 -8.56 -9.50 -10.34
CA GLN A 151 -9.31 -10.27 -11.34
C GLN A 151 -10.73 -9.72 -11.56
N ILE A 152 -11.37 -9.29 -10.48
CA ILE A 152 -12.62 -8.53 -10.53
C ILE A 152 -12.30 -7.19 -9.87
N PRO A 153 -11.85 -6.18 -10.65
CA PRO A 153 -11.32 -4.92 -10.14
C PRO A 153 -12.23 -4.34 -9.07
N LEU A 154 -11.91 -4.57 -7.79
CA LEU A 154 -12.72 -4.06 -6.70
C LEU A 154 -12.48 -2.56 -6.59
N SER A 155 -13.54 -1.78 -6.42
CA SER A 155 -13.46 -0.34 -6.29
C SER A 155 -13.28 0.08 -4.84
N VAL A 156 -12.91 1.35 -4.61
CA VAL A 156 -12.89 1.96 -3.27
C VAL A 156 -14.26 1.83 -2.60
N ARG A 157 -15.35 1.94 -3.36
CA ARG A 157 -16.72 1.76 -2.85
C ARG A 157 -16.97 0.33 -2.39
N HIS A 158 -16.58 -0.69 -3.16
CA HIS A 158 -16.70 -2.10 -2.75
C HIS A 158 -15.97 -2.34 -1.42
N ALA A 159 -14.72 -1.89 -1.31
CA ALA A 159 -13.94 -2.09 -0.10
C ALA A 159 -14.52 -1.33 1.10
N GLY A 160 -15.01 -0.11 0.90
CA GLY A 160 -15.71 0.67 1.92
C GLY A 160 -16.98 -0.02 2.43
N HIS A 161 -17.78 -0.57 1.51
CA HIS A 161 -19.01 -1.30 1.83
C HIS A 161 -18.74 -2.54 2.68
N ILE A 162 -17.76 -3.37 2.27
CA ILE A 162 -17.33 -4.56 3.03
C ILE A 162 -16.87 -4.16 4.43
N LEU A 163 -16.01 -3.16 4.55
CA LEU A 163 -15.53 -2.69 5.85
C LEU A 163 -16.66 -2.13 6.73
N GLY A 164 -17.67 -1.49 6.13
CA GLY A 164 -18.87 -1.05 6.82
C GLY A 164 -19.64 -2.23 7.41
N LYS A 165 -19.91 -3.26 6.61
CA LYS A 165 -20.60 -4.49 7.04
C LYS A 165 -19.84 -5.26 8.11
N LEU A 166 -18.51 -5.36 8.00
CA LEU A 166 -17.68 -6.04 9.00
C LEU A 166 -17.61 -5.30 10.34
N ARG A 167 -17.84 -3.98 10.36
CA ARG A 167 -17.83 -3.15 11.58
C ARG A 167 -19.20 -3.04 12.23
N GLY A 168 -20.26 -3.02 11.43
CA GLY A 168 -21.64 -2.85 11.87
C GLY A 168 -22.43 -4.15 11.86
N GLY A 169 -21.79 -5.29 12.20
CA GLY A 169 -22.42 -6.61 12.14
C GLY A 169 -23.83 -6.61 12.70
N ASP A 170 -24.80 -6.90 11.81
CA ASP A 170 -26.14 -7.34 12.17
C ASP A 170 -26.09 -8.77 12.73
#